data_AF-A0A1X1QUH9-F1
#
_entry.id   AF-A0A1X1QUH9-F1
#
_cell.length_a   1.000
_cell.length_b   1.000
_cell.length_c   1.000
_cell.angle_alpha   90.00
_cell.angle_beta   90.00
_cell.angle_gamma   90.00
#
_symmetry.space_group_name_H-M   'P 1'
#
loop_
_entity.id
_entity.type
_entity.pdbx_description
1 polymer ?
#
loop_
_entity_poly.entity_id
_entity_poly.type
_entity_poly.pdbx_seq_one_letter_code
_entity_poly.pdbx_strand_id
1 'polypeptide(L)'
;MCHCAGAISVGKQFYFEDFLDTVILAVNCSGQESSLDKCAFNPAPPGLSNRNDAGVVCQDVDTLAANCTTGAVRLENGTTLLEGRVEVCVNNAWGTICHDTFSEEEAVIICNLLPYQFNGTCYMV
;
A
#
# COMPACT_ATOMS: atom_id res chain seq x y z
N MET A 1 -21.55 15.75 -4.52
CA MET A 1 -21.24 14.30 -4.55
C MET A 1 -19.74 14.17 -4.75
N CYS A 2 -18.96 13.97 -3.69
CA CYS A 2 -17.53 13.68 -3.84
C CYS A 2 -17.35 12.16 -3.82
N HIS A 3 -17.01 11.60 -4.98
CA HIS A 3 -16.53 10.23 -5.10
C HIS A 3 -15.03 10.26 -4.88
N CYS A 4 -14.53 9.78 -3.75
CA CYS A 4 -13.14 9.33 -3.67
C CYS A 4 -13.13 7.87 -4.10
N ALA A 5 -12.79 7.61 -5.36
CA ALA A 5 -12.39 6.28 -5.78
C ALA A 5 -10.94 6.06 -5.31
N GLY A 6 -10.74 5.09 -4.40
CA GLY A 6 -9.44 4.50 -4.09
C GLY A 6 -8.43 5.42 -3.39
N ALA A 7 -8.53 5.56 -2.07
CA ALA A 7 -7.38 5.95 -1.24
C ALA A 7 -6.99 4.77 -0.37
N ILE A 8 -5.72 4.36 -0.42
CA ILE A 8 -5.16 3.34 0.47
C ILE A 8 -4.26 4.04 1.49
N SER A 9 -4.55 3.78 2.76
CA SER A 9 -3.63 4.11 3.84
C SER A 9 -2.43 3.18 3.75
N VAL A 10 -1.24 3.76 3.63
CA VAL A 10 -0.01 3.00 3.52
C VAL A 10 0.58 2.85 4.92
N GLY A 11 1.07 1.65 5.24
CA GLY A 11 1.65 1.35 6.54
C GLY A 11 2.90 2.17 6.85
N LYS A 12 3.27 2.17 8.13
CA LYS A 12 4.32 2.95 8.84
C LYS A 12 5.69 3.13 8.16
N GLN A 13 5.98 2.46 7.05
CA GLN A 13 7.34 2.31 6.51
C GLN A 13 7.54 2.84 5.09
N PHE A 14 6.49 3.30 4.41
CA PHE A 14 6.59 3.59 2.97
C PHE A 14 6.96 5.04 2.63
N TYR A 15 6.75 6.00 3.55
CA TYR A 15 6.98 7.43 3.32
C TYR A 15 7.35 8.20 4.60
N PHE A 16 8.17 7.64 5.47
CA PHE A 16 8.64 8.37 6.66
C PHE A 16 9.73 9.38 6.28
N GLU A 17 9.71 10.56 6.88
CA GLU A 17 10.71 11.61 6.63
C GLU A 17 11.46 11.93 7.92
N ASP A 18 12.79 11.72 7.93
CA ASP A 18 13.60 11.84 9.14
C ASP A 18 13.83 13.31 9.59
N PHE A 19 13.50 14.29 8.75
CA PHE A 19 13.83 15.71 8.97
C PHE A 19 12.68 16.56 9.50
N LEU A 20 11.43 16.15 9.31
CA LEU A 20 10.26 16.91 9.77
C LEU A 20 9.71 16.32 11.07
N ASP A 21 9.25 17.20 11.96
CA ASP A 21 8.58 16.80 13.19
C ASP A 21 7.14 16.34 12.89
N THR A 22 6.70 15.28 13.55
CA THR A 22 5.27 14.94 13.61
C THR A 22 4.54 16.02 14.40
N VAL A 23 3.52 16.65 13.80
CA VAL A 23 2.80 17.78 14.40
C VAL A 23 1.39 17.46 14.90
N ILE A 24 0.73 16.44 14.33
CA ILE A 24 -0.62 16.01 14.69
C ILE A 24 -0.70 14.48 14.81
N LEU A 25 -1.58 14.01 15.69
CA LEU A 25 -1.84 12.60 15.97
C LEU A 25 -3.33 12.32 15.98
N ALA A 26 -3.69 11.05 15.79
CA ALA A 26 -5.06 10.54 15.96
C ALA A 26 -6.10 11.37 15.18
N VAL A 27 -5.79 11.70 13.92
CA VAL A 27 -6.71 12.38 13.01
C VAL A 27 -7.96 11.53 12.86
N ASN A 28 -9.12 12.12 13.17
CA ASN A 28 -10.42 11.49 13.12
C ASN A 28 -11.39 12.37 12.32
N CYS A 29 -11.59 11.97 11.07
CA CYS A 29 -12.47 12.64 10.12
C CYS A 29 -13.75 11.82 9.90
N SER A 30 -14.86 12.48 9.61
CA SER A 30 -16.10 11.87 9.13
C SER A 30 -16.03 11.51 7.64
N GLY A 31 -15.11 12.12 6.89
CA GLY A 31 -14.93 11.95 5.45
C GLY A 31 -15.71 12.96 4.60
N GLN A 32 -16.35 13.96 5.23
CA GLN A 32 -17.09 15.04 4.55
C GLN A 32 -16.44 16.42 4.75
N GLU A 33 -15.37 16.48 5.53
CA GLU A 33 -14.59 17.70 5.74
C GLU A 33 -13.97 18.18 4.43
N SER A 34 -13.96 19.49 4.22
CA SER A 34 -13.31 20.08 3.04
C SER A 34 -11.79 20.18 3.16
N SER A 35 -11.24 19.93 4.36
CA SER A 35 -9.83 20.11 4.70
C SER A 35 -9.50 19.43 6.03
N LEU A 36 -8.24 19.02 6.23
CA LEU A 36 -7.80 18.24 7.39
C LEU A 36 -7.87 19.00 8.73
N ASP A 37 -7.77 20.33 8.71
CA ASP A 37 -7.90 21.20 9.89
C ASP A 37 -9.32 21.21 10.48
N LYS A 38 -10.31 20.70 9.74
CA LYS A 38 -11.69 20.55 10.21
C LYS A 38 -11.95 19.20 10.88
N CYS A 39 -11.01 18.27 10.81
CA CYS A 39 -11.11 16.99 11.52
C CYS A 39 -10.71 17.17 12.99
N ALA A 40 -11.16 16.24 13.84
CA ALA A 40 -10.63 16.16 15.20
C ALA A 40 -9.22 15.56 15.16
N PHE A 41 -8.28 16.11 15.92
CA PHE A 41 -6.92 15.58 16.07
C PHE A 41 -6.32 16.00 17.42
N ASN A 42 -5.26 15.31 17.82
CA ASN A 42 -4.45 15.67 18.98
C ASN A 42 -3.14 16.34 18.52
N PRO A 43 -2.69 17.42 19.17
CA PRO A 43 -1.36 17.96 18.90
C PRO A 43 -0.29 16.94 19.32
N ALA A 44 0.73 16.77 18.50
CA ALA A 44 1.86 15.90 18.82
C ALA A 44 2.78 16.58 19.86
N PRO A 45 3.25 15.85 20.90
CA PRO A 45 4.32 16.36 21.75
C PRO A 45 5.63 16.56 20.95
N PRO A 46 6.48 17.52 21.36
CA PRO A 46 7.75 17.78 20.70
C PRO A 46 8.68 16.57 20.72
N GLY A 47 9.45 16.36 19.65
CA GLY A 47 10.47 15.30 19.57
C GLY A 47 9.92 13.88 19.40
N LEU A 48 8.67 13.75 18.96
CA LEU A 48 8.11 12.47 18.51
C LEU A 48 8.85 11.97 17.28
N SER A 49 9.20 10.70 17.29
CA SER A 49 9.82 10.06 16.12
C SER A 49 8.84 10.00 14.94
N ASN A 50 9.28 10.57 13.82
CA ASN A 50 8.73 10.50 12.46
C ASN A 50 8.68 9.09 11.84
N ARG A 51 9.12 8.04 12.54
CA ARG A 51 9.04 6.65 12.06
C ARG A 51 7.62 6.08 12.00
N ASN A 52 6.60 6.89 12.25
CA ASN A 52 5.19 6.49 12.15
C ASN A 52 4.37 7.52 11.35
N ASP A 53 5.00 8.24 10.42
CA ASP A 53 4.29 9.17 9.56
C ASP A 53 3.17 8.47 8.80
N ALA A 54 2.01 9.14 8.73
CA ALA A 54 0.87 8.64 7.98
C ALA A 54 1.04 8.99 6.50
N GLY A 55 0.94 7.98 5.63
CA GLY A 55 0.96 8.15 4.17
C GLY A 55 -0.37 7.80 3.54
N VAL A 56 -0.70 8.45 2.41
CA VAL A 56 -1.83 8.10 1.56
C VAL A 56 -1.37 7.98 0.11
N VAL A 57 -1.87 6.97 -0.59
CA VAL A 57 -1.77 6.89 -2.05
C VAL A 57 -3.14 7.23 -2.62
N CYS A 58 -3.18 8.26 -3.46
CA CYS A 58 -4.35 8.65 -4.22
C CYS A 58 -4.25 8.07 -5.63
N GLN A 59 -5.32 7.45 -6.11
CA GLN A 59 -5.45 7.14 -7.54
C GLN A 59 -5.82 8.41 -8.32
N ASP A 60 -5.25 8.56 -9.51
CA ASP A 60 -5.67 9.60 -10.45
C ASP A 60 -7.10 9.31 -10.93
N VAL A 61 -7.90 10.34 -11.17
CA VAL A 61 -9.28 10.21 -11.67
C VAL A 61 -9.29 9.56 -13.06
N ASP A 62 -8.22 9.73 -13.83
CA ASP A 62 -8.03 9.08 -15.13
C ASP A 62 -7.38 7.68 -15.02
N THR A 63 -6.84 7.31 -13.86
CA THR A 63 -6.50 5.91 -13.59
C THR A 63 -7.80 5.15 -13.31
N LEU A 64 -8.31 4.47 -14.34
CA LEU A 64 -9.45 3.54 -14.32
C LEU A 64 -9.30 2.47 -13.22
N ALA A 65 -9.48 2.80 -11.94
CA ALA A 65 -9.51 1.88 -10.79
C ALA A 65 -8.56 0.67 -10.90
N ALA A 66 -7.27 0.86 -11.20
CA ALA A 66 -6.24 -0.19 -11.40
C ALA A 66 -6.62 -1.41 -12.30
N ASN A 67 -7.81 -1.40 -12.92
CA ASN A 67 -8.55 -2.53 -13.46
C ASN A 67 -8.23 -3.88 -12.79
N CYS A 68 -8.32 -3.94 -11.46
CA CYS A 68 -8.00 -5.15 -10.71
C CYS A 68 -9.11 -5.52 -9.73
N THR A 69 -9.24 -6.83 -9.49
CA THR A 69 -10.15 -7.37 -8.48
C THR A 69 -9.36 -7.57 -7.18
N THR A 70 -9.89 -7.12 -6.04
CA THR A 70 -9.27 -7.37 -4.73
C THR A 70 -8.91 -8.85 -4.58
N GLY A 71 -7.64 -9.13 -4.22
CA GLY A 71 -7.08 -10.48 -4.14
C GLY A 71 -6.37 -10.95 -5.41
N ALA A 72 -6.43 -10.20 -6.52
CA ALA A 72 -5.59 -10.45 -7.68
C ALA A 72 -4.11 -10.23 -7.33
N VAL A 73 -3.24 -11.07 -7.90
CA VAL A 73 -1.78 -11.02 -7.74
C VAL A 73 -1.13 -10.99 -9.11
N ARG A 74 -0.07 -10.20 -9.26
CA ARG A 74 0.76 -10.16 -10.47
C ARG A 74 2.24 -10.00 -10.12
N LEU A 75 3.10 -10.39 -11.06
CA LEU A 75 4.54 -10.11 -11.02
C LEU A 75 4.84 -9.01 -12.04
N GLU A 76 5.53 -7.96 -11.59
CA GLU A 76 5.90 -6.81 -12.43
C GLU A 76 7.42 -6.57 -12.38
N ASN A 77 7.96 -5.97 -13.45
CA ASN A 77 9.39 -5.69 -13.61
C ASN A 77 10.33 -6.92 -13.51
N GLY A 78 9.86 -8.13 -13.81
CA GLY A 78 10.71 -9.30 -14.01
C GLY A 78 11.31 -9.37 -15.42
N THR A 79 12.39 -10.13 -15.60
CA THR A 79 12.91 -10.42 -16.96
C THR A 79 12.09 -11.49 -17.68
N THR A 80 11.35 -12.30 -16.92
CA THR A 80 10.42 -13.32 -17.43
C THR A 80 9.05 -13.17 -16.77
N LEU A 81 8.05 -13.89 -17.29
CA LEU A 81 6.70 -13.94 -16.70
C LEU A 81 6.66 -14.70 -15.35
N LEU A 82 7.76 -15.35 -14.95
CA LEU A 82 7.84 -16.20 -13.77
C LEU A 82 8.60 -15.55 -12.60
N GLU A 83 9.05 -14.32 -12.76
CA GLU A 83 9.76 -13.57 -11.73
C GLU A 83 9.32 -12.10 -11.74
N GLY A 84 9.63 -11.37 -10.67
CA GLY A 84 9.36 -9.95 -10.56
C GLY A 84 8.94 -9.53 -9.16
N ARG A 85 8.69 -8.24 -9.00
CA ARG A 85 8.11 -7.69 -7.78
C ARG A 85 6.66 -8.15 -7.68
N VAL A 86 6.30 -8.68 -6.51
CA VAL A 86 4.92 -9.03 -6.20
C VAL A 86 4.09 -7.77 -6.03
N GLU A 87 3.00 -7.69 -6.80
CA GLU A 87 1.94 -6.70 -6.59
C GLU A 87 0.61 -7.39 -6.30
N VAL A 88 -0.10 -6.88 -5.29
CA VAL A 88 -1.40 -7.37 -4.83
C VAL A 88 -2.44 -6.27 -4.99
N CYS A 89 -3.63 -6.64 -5.47
CA CYS A 89 -4.75 -5.74 -5.56
C CYS A 89 -5.53 -5.72 -4.24
N VAL A 90 -5.61 -4.56 -3.60
CA VAL A 90 -6.42 -4.31 -2.39
C VAL A 90 -7.32 -3.11 -2.68
N ASN A 91 -8.62 -3.20 -2.40
CA ASN A 91 -9.58 -2.12 -2.65
C ASN A 91 -9.52 -1.55 -4.08
N ASN A 92 -9.33 -2.43 -5.07
CA ASN A 92 -9.16 -2.07 -6.49
C ASN A 92 -7.97 -1.12 -6.75
N ALA A 93 -6.88 -1.26 -5.99
CA ALA A 93 -5.60 -0.64 -6.28
C ALA A 93 -4.46 -1.65 -6.14
N TRP A 94 -3.50 -1.59 -7.04
CA TRP A 94 -2.25 -2.32 -6.92
C TRP A 94 -1.37 -1.71 -5.84
N GLY A 95 -0.83 -2.54 -4.97
CA GLY A 95 0.20 -2.22 -4.00
C GLY A 95 1.23 -3.34 -3.90
N THR A 96 2.28 -3.12 -3.13
CA THR A 96 3.37 -4.08 -2.91
C THR A 96 3.30 -4.70 -1.52
N ILE A 97 3.93 -5.86 -1.32
CA ILE A 97 4.07 -6.50 -0.01
C ILE A 97 5.35 -6.00 0.66
N CYS A 98 5.31 -5.79 1.99
CA CYS A 98 6.52 -5.45 2.75
C CYS A 98 7.46 -6.66 2.82
N HIS A 99 8.69 -6.47 2.36
CA HIS A 99 9.73 -7.51 2.35
C HIS A 99 10.02 -8.07 3.74
N ASP A 100 10.07 -7.23 4.78
CA ASP A 100 10.45 -7.64 6.15
C ASP A 100 9.48 -8.65 6.77
N THR A 101 8.25 -8.71 6.25
CA THR A 101 7.18 -9.61 6.71
C THR A 101 6.79 -10.65 5.66
N PHE A 102 7.52 -10.72 4.55
CA PHE A 102 7.26 -11.64 3.45
C PHE A 102 8.22 -12.82 3.55
N SER A 103 7.68 -14.04 3.58
CA SER A 103 8.43 -15.28 3.77
C SER A 103 8.29 -16.24 2.57
N GLU A 104 9.10 -17.30 2.57
CA GLU A 104 9.09 -18.30 1.50
C GLU A 104 7.73 -19.01 1.41
N GLU A 105 7.04 -19.15 2.55
CA GLU A 105 5.70 -19.71 2.65
C GLU A 105 4.68 -18.89 1.85
N GLU A 106 4.71 -17.55 1.96
CA GLU A 106 3.84 -16.70 1.15
C GLU A 106 4.24 -16.70 -0.34
N ALA A 107 5.54 -16.77 -0.65
CA ALA A 107 6.00 -16.86 -2.02
C ALA A 107 5.46 -18.10 -2.73
N VAL A 108 5.48 -19.27 -2.07
CA VAL A 108 4.91 -20.51 -2.61
C VAL A 108 3.41 -20.38 -2.89
N ILE A 109 2.66 -19.73 -1.98
CA ILE A 109 1.23 -19.47 -2.20
C ILE A 109 1.02 -18.59 -3.43
N ILE A 110 1.80 -17.52 -3.59
CA ILE A 110 1.72 -16.60 -4.72
C ILE A 110 2.00 -17.31 -6.04
N CYS A 111 3.05 -18.13 -6.09
CA CYS A 111 3.35 -18.94 -7.27
C CYS A 111 2.14 -19.82 -7.66
N ASN A 112 1.45 -20.43 -6.69
CA ASN A 112 0.28 -21.27 -6.95
C ASN A 112 -0.96 -20.49 -7.42
N LEU A 113 -1.06 -19.18 -7.12
CA LEU A 113 -2.17 -18.34 -7.55
C LEU A 113 -2.02 -17.83 -8.99
N LEU A 114 -0.80 -17.83 -9.52
CA LEU A 114 -0.51 -17.33 -10.86
C LEU A 114 -0.83 -18.41 -11.92
N PRO A 115 -1.37 -18.02 -13.08
CA PRO A 115 -1.88 -18.96 -14.09
C PRO A 115 -0.80 -19.66 -14.92
N TYR A 116 0.48 -19.45 -14.64
CA TYR A 116 1.55 -20.03 -15.44
C TYR A 116 1.74 -21.51 -15.05
N GLN A 117 2.12 -22.36 -16.01
CA GLN A 117 2.46 -23.75 -15.71
C GLN A 117 3.90 -23.81 -15.21
N PHE A 118 4.10 -23.88 -13.90
CA PHE A 118 5.42 -24.04 -13.28
C PHE A 118 5.69 -25.52 -12.98
N ASN A 119 6.84 -26.03 -13.42
CA ASN A 119 7.38 -27.35 -13.03
C ASN A 119 8.67 -27.19 -12.20
N GLY A 120 8.78 -26.09 -11.44
CA GLY A 120 10.00 -25.73 -10.70
C GLY A 120 9.73 -25.29 -9.26
N THR A 121 10.80 -25.03 -8.52
CA THR A 121 10.75 -24.56 -7.13
C THR A 121 10.45 -23.06 -7.08
N CYS A 122 9.49 -22.66 -6.24
CA CYS A 122 9.21 -21.26 -5.94
C CYS A 122 10.05 -20.83 -4.72
N TYR A 123 10.70 -19.67 -4.79
CA TYR A 123 11.53 -19.11 -3.72
C TYR A 123 11.51 -17.59 -3.79
N MET A 124 11.81 -16.92 -2.68
CA MET A 124 11.99 -15.46 -2.65
C MET A 124 13.37 -15.07 -3.17
N VAL A 125 13.43 -13.93 -3.87
CA VAL A 125 14.67 -13.30 -4.38
C VAL A 125 15.00 -12.03 -3.62
#